data_AF-A0A2T8I5V7-F1
#
_entry.id   AF-A0A2T8I5V7-F1
#
_cell.length_a   1.000
_cell.length_b   1.000
_cell.length_c   1.000
_cell.angle_alpha   90.00
_cell.angle_beta   90.00
_cell.angle_gamma   90.00
#
_symmetry.space_group_name_H-M   'P 1'
#
loop_
_entity.id
_entity.type
_entity.pdbx_description
1 polymer ?
#
loop_
_entity_poly.entity_id
_entity_poly.type
_entity_poly.pdbx_seq_one_letter_code
_entity_poly.pdbx_strand_id
1 'polypeptide(L)'
;METSAATPTSPSHPPAASPSPSPSSLRLWRSAAHRNVRNQWSHIHAAKEQWLSAAFDGRSHTSNLVNAHLSRRGMPAMDLGVLKDMPGIRDKASSKLARREEQYQDMLVSSYKNMVHALCCLVKASRSMRCFSKVSPNNSVAQFSERQDDLNDSGDGGGAPVFKWFSIIEFESFAQELVEMFVSDLKLKRLLVLELLSVTFKEGVEHQTLLDWGDELYDGESNELQSIGLESGGTCPLPENWCDDISGSRRPGNPPSYEVLQVYLTAWLANVNINNSRIDEIFELVEEEMKIKFS
;
A
#
# COMPACT_ATOMS: atom_id res chain seq x y z
N MET A 1 -16.44 -26.15 65.04
CA MET A 1 -14.98 -26.31 65.22
C MET A 1 -14.58 -27.51 64.37
N GLU A 2 -14.31 -27.25 63.08
CA GLU A 2 -12.94 -27.20 62.50
C GLU A 2 -12.39 -28.64 62.33
N THR A 3 -12.14 -29.13 61.12
CA THR A 3 -10.96 -28.73 60.34
C THR A 3 -11.11 -29.20 58.88
N SER A 4 -11.02 -28.26 57.93
CA SER A 4 -10.89 -28.53 56.49
C SER A 4 -9.44 -28.88 56.16
N ALA A 5 -9.23 -29.98 55.42
CA ALA A 5 -7.93 -30.36 54.89
C ALA A 5 -7.54 -29.44 53.71
N ALA A 6 -6.37 -28.79 53.83
CA ALA A 6 -5.77 -27.98 52.78
C ALA A 6 -4.91 -28.84 51.84
N THR A 7 -5.18 -28.74 50.54
CA THR A 7 -4.38 -29.30 49.44
C THR A 7 -3.05 -28.52 49.33
N PRO A 8 -1.89 -29.16 49.13
CA PRO A 8 -0.63 -28.43 48.99
C PRO A 8 -0.54 -27.80 47.58
N THR A 9 -0.51 -26.48 47.53
CA THR A 9 -0.24 -25.71 46.33
C THR A 9 1.24 -25.85 45.96
N SER A 10 1.52 -26.46 44.82
CA SER A 10 2.88 -26.55 44.25
C SER A 10 3.38 -25.15 43.88
N PRO A 11 4.66 -24.79 44.13
CA PRO A 11 5.18 -23.49 43.72
C PRO A 11 5.20 -23.38 42.20
N SER A 12 4.63 -22.32 41.67
CA SER A 12 4.76 -21.91 40.27
C SER A 12 6.23 -21.60 39.97
N HIS A 13 6.87 -22.45 39.16
CA HIS A 13 8.18 -22.14 38.59
C HIS A 13 8.08 -20.91 37.67
N PRO A 14 9.03 -19.95 37.72
CA PRO A 14 9.13 -18.91 36.71
C PRO A 14 9.43 -19.53 35.34
N PRO A 15 8.99 -18.92 34.22
CA PRO A 15 9.33 -19.41 32.90
C PRO A 15 10.85 -19.44 32.77
N ALA A 16 11.39 -20.61 32.42
CA ALA A 16 12.82 -20.78 32.18
C ALA A 16 13.26 -19.80 31.08
N ALA A 17 14.24 -18.95 31.39
CA ALA A 17 14.87 -18.12 30.38
C ALA A 17 15.43 -19.03 29.29
N SER A 18 15.04 -18.79 28.03
CA SER A 18 15.55 -19.53 26.88
C SER A 18 17.09 -19.51 26.90
N PRO A 19 17.76 -20.67 26.77
CA PRO A 19 19.22 -20.71 26.80
C PRO A 19 19.77 -19.83 25.69
N SER A 20 20.71 -18.94 26.04
CA SER A 20 21.38 -18.09 25.06
C SER A 20 22.04 -18.97 23.99
N PRO A 21 21.87 -18.66 22.69
CA PRO A 21 22.38 -19.51 21.61
C PRO A 21 23.90 -19.62 21.70
N SER A 22 24.43 -20.80 21.37
CA SER A 22 25.87 -21.01 21.35
C SER A 22 26.56 -20.05 20.36
N PRO A 23 27.79 -19.58 20.63
CA PRO A 23 28.49 -18.63 19.76
C PRO A 23 28.61 -19.11 18.30
N SER A 24 28.77 -20.42 18.10
CA SER A 24 28.85 -21.04 16.77
C SER A 24 27.51 -21.00 16.03
N SER A 25 26.40 -21.27 16.72
CA SER A 25 25.06 -21.16 16.14
C SER A 25 24.74 -19.72 15.74
N LEU A 26 25.06 -18.77 16.63
CA LEU A 26 24.83 -17.34 16.40
C LEU A 26 25.62 -16.81 15.18
N ARG A 27 26.86 -17.29 14.98
CA ARG A 27 27.67 -16.90 13.81
C ARG A 27 27.05 -17.39 12.50
N LEU A 28 26.55 -18.63 12.48
CA LEU A 28 25.90 -19.20 11.29
C LEU A 28 24.57 -18.52 10.99
N TRP A 29 23.75 -18.30 12.02
CA TRP A 29 22.51 -17.53 11.93
C TRP A 29 22.78 -16.15 11.33
N ARG A 30 23.77 -15.41 11.87
CA ARG A 30 24.11 -14.07 11.42
C ARG A 30 24.44 -14.06 9.93
N SER A 31 25.22 -15.03 9.43
CA SER A 31 25.55 -15.10 8.00
C SER A 31 24.33 -15.31 7.11
N ALA A 32 23.33 -16.07 7.56
CA ALA A 32 22.10 -16.30 6.81
C ALA A 32 21.19 -15.06 6.88
N ALA A 33 20.98 -14.52 8.08
CA ALA A 33 20.21 -13.29 8.31
C ALA A 33 20.76 -12.10 7.50
N HIS A 34 22.07 -11.91 7.47
CA HIS A 34 22.71 -10.82 6.71
C HIS A 34 22.36 -10.84 5.22
N ARG A 35 22.28 -12.03 4.61
CA ARG A 35 21.90 -12.21 3.21
C ARG A 35 20.41 -11.97 3.01
N ASN A 36 19.58 -12.56 3.87
CA ASN A 36 18.13 -12.43 3.76
C ASN A 36 17.69 -10.97 3.92
N VAL A 37 18.14 -10.30 4.98
CA VAL A 37 17.80 -8.89 5.25
C VAL A 37 18.20 -8.00 4.07
N ARG A 38 19.40 -8.18 3.48
CA ARG A 38 19.78 -7.47 2.25
C ARG A 38 18.82 -7.70 1.09
N ASN A 39 18.47 -8.96 0.83
CA ASN A 39 17.55 -9.31 -0.25
C ASN A 39 16.17 -8.67 -0.03
N GLN A 40 15.63 -8.73 1.19
CA GLN A 40 14.34 -8.12 1.50
C GLN A 40 14.37 -6.61 1.34
N TRP A 41 15.45 -5.93 1.76
CA TRP A 41 15.59 -4.49 1.54
C TRP A 41 15.76 -4.11 0.06
N SER A 42 16.41 -4.95 -0.75
CA SER A 42 16.40 -4.78 -2.21
C SER A 42 14.99 -4.94 -2.79
N HIS A 43 14.18 -5.87 -2.29
CA HIS A 43 12.78 -6.01 -2.70
C HIS A 43 11.92 -4.82 -2.26
N ILE A 44 12.12 -4.30 -1.06
CA ILE A 44 11.46 -3.08 -0.56
C ILE A 44 11.80 -1.89 -1.46
N HIS A 45 13.07 -1.72 -1.82
CA HIS A 45 13.51 -0.67 -2.74
C HIS A 45 12.82 -0.79 -4.10
N ALA A 46 12.84 -1.98 -4.72
CA ALA A 46 12.20 -2.21 -6.00
C ALA A 46 10.68 -1.96 -5.96
N ALA A 47 10.01 -2.38 -4.88
CA ALA A 47 8.60 -2.13 -4.68
C ALA A 47 8.29 -0.63 -4.54
N LYS A 48 9.13 0.12 -3.81
CA LYS A 48 9.03 1.59 -3.70
C LYS A 48 9.11 2.26 -5.08
N GLU A 49 10.09 1.90 -5.90
CA GLU A 49 10.24 2.46 -7.25
C GLU A 49 9.05 2.11 -8.16
N GLN A 50 8.55 0.88 -8.10
CA GLN A 50 7.35 0.46 -8.82
C GLN A 50 6.12 1.27 -8.40
N TRP A 51 5.94 1.50 -7.09
CA TRP A 51 4.88 2.35 -6.58
C TRP A 51 4.98 3.77 -7.13
N LEU A 52 6.16 4.39 -7.06
CA LEU A 52 6.36 5.78 -7.50
C LEU A 52 6.10 5.93 -9.01
N SER A 53 6.55 4.96 -9.81
CA SER A 53 6.25 4.92 -11.25
C SER A 53 4.74 4.82 -11.51
N ALA A 54 4.05 3.88 -10.85
CA ALA A 54 2.61 3.70 -11.01
C ALA A 54 1.80 4.92 -10.56
N ALA A 55 2.20 5.56 -9.46
CA ALA A 55 1.59 6.79 -8.96
C ALA A 55 1.78 7.97 -9.93
N PHE A 56 2.95 8.06 -10.58
CA PHE A 56 3.23 9.05 -11.62
C PHE A 56 2.36 8.84 -12.86
N ASP A 57 2.23 7.60 -13.34
CA ASP A 57 1.34 7.28 -14.47
C ASP A 57 -0.13 7.59 -14.13
N GLY A 58 -0.58 7.17 -12.95
CA GLY A 58 -1.94 7.46 -12.46
C GLY A 58 -2.23 8.95 -12.37
N ARG A 59 -1.22 9.79 -12.06
CA ARG A 59 -1.35 11.26 -12.08
C ARG A 59 -1.63 11.76 -13.50
N SER A 60 -0.87 11.27 -14.47
CA SER A 60 -1.05 11.62 -15.88
C SER A 60 -2.45 11.23 -16.36
N HIS A 61 -2.89 10.01 -16.05
CA HIS A 61 -4.21 9.51 -16.43
C HIS A 61 -5.33 10.30 -15.76
N THR A 62 -5.22 10.61 -14.47
CA THR A 62 -6.18 11.44 -13.75
C THR A 62 -6.31 12.84 -14.37
N SER A 63 -5.18 13.49 -14.67
CA SER A 63 -5.18 14.81 -15.32
C SER A 63 -5.86 14.76 -16.70
N ASN A 64 -5.52 13.76 -17.51
CA ASN A 64 -6.11 13.59 -18.83
C ASN A 64 -7.61 13.27 -18.78
N LEU A 65 -8.04 12.46 -17.80
CA LEU A 65 -9.44 12.15 -17.54
C LEU A 65 -10.24 13.42 -17.20
N VAL A 66 -9.76 14.19 -16.22
CA VAL A 66 -10.40 15.46 -15.81
C VAL A 66 -10.45 16.45 -16.98
N ASN A 67 -9.37 16.60 -17.73
CA ASN A 67 -9.33 17.49 -18.89
C ASN A 67 -10.30 17.06 -19.98
N ALA A 68 -10.41 15.76 -20.28
CA ALA A 68 -11.36 15.24 -21.24
C ALA A 68 -12.81 15.49 -20.78
N HIS A 69 -13.10 15.20 -19.51
CA HIS A 69 -14.40 15.43 -18.89
C HIS A 69 -14.83 16.91 -18.95
N LEU A 70 -13.97 17.83 -18.50
CA LEU A 70 -14.26 19.26 -18.53
C LEU A 70 -14.44 19.77 -19.97
N SER A 71 -13.62 19.29 -20.91
CA SER A 71 -13.73 19.63 -22.33
C SER A 71 -15.06 19.16 -22.91
N ARG A 72 -15.52 17.95 -22.55
CA ARG A 72 -16.79 17.39 -23.03
C ARG A 72 -17.97 18.17 -22.46
N ARG A 73 -17.94 18.45 -21.15
CA ARG A 73 -18.97 19.24 -20.47
C ARG A 73 -19.06 20.68 -21.00
N GLY A 74 -17.92 21.28 -21.36
CA GLY A 74 -17.86 22.62 -21.96
C GLY A 74 -18.20 22.66 -23.45
N MET A 75 -18.24 21.52 -24.14
CA MET A 75 -18.43 21.43 -25.58
C MET A 75 -19.68 22.15 -26.11
N PRO A 76 -20.85 22.16 -25.43
CA PRO A 76 -22.02 22.90 -25.89
C PRO A 76 -21.79 24.42 -25.99
N ALA A 77 -21.01 24.98 -25.06
CA ALA A 77 -20.75 26.42 -24.97
C ALA A 77 -19.44 26.86 -25.67
N MET A 78 -18.61 25.91 -26.13
CA MET A 78 -17.32 26.19 -26.75
C MET A 78 -17.48 26.94 -28.08
N ASP A 79 -16.74 28.03 -28.25
CA ASP A 79 -16.63 28.72 -29.54
C ASP A 79 -15.79 27.87 -30.50
N LEU A 80 -16.43 27.40 -31.57
CA LEU A 80 -15.80 26.59 -32.61
C LEU A 80 -15.31 27.45 -33.79
N GLY A 81 -15.50 28.76 -33.74
CA GLY A 81 -15.11 29.69 -34.81
C GLY A 81 -15.70 29.27 -36.15
N VAL A 82 -14.83 29.10 -37.15
CA VAL A 82 -15.20 28.68 -38.51
C VAL A 82 -15.80 27.26 -38.59
N LEU A 83 -15.60 26.43 -37.56
CA LEU A 83 -16.11 25.05 -37.55
C LEU A 83 -17.56 24.97 -37.08
N LYS A 84 -18.13 26.05 -36.51
CA LYS A 84 -19.49 26.04 -35.94
C LYS A 84 -20.58 25.65 -36.94
N ASP A 85 -20.35 25.93 -38.22
CA ASP A 85 -21.30 25.68 -39.31
C ASP A 85 -21.18 24.24 -39.85
N MET A 86 -20.19 23.45 -39.40
CA MET A 86 -20.07 22.04 -39.76
C MET A 86 -21.16 21.20 -39.06
N PRO A 87 -22.05 20.53 -39.80
CA PRO A 87 -23.09 19.71 -39.19
C PRO A 87 -22.49 18.58 -38.32
N GLY A 88 -23.01 18.43 -37.10
CA GLY A 88 -22.64 17.33 -36.19
C GLY A 88 -21.22 17.39 -35.62
N ILE A 89 -20.47 18.48 -35.80
CA ILE A 89 -19.09 18.59 -35.31
C ILE A 89 -19.01 18.47 -33.77
N ARG A 90 -19.98 19.07 -33.06
CA ARG A 90 -20.06 19.03 -31.60
C ARG A 90 -20.28 17.59 -31.13
N ASP A 91 -21.23 16.89 -31.72
CA ASP A 91 -21.55 15.50 -31.35
C ASP A 91 -20.36 14.58 -31.58
N LYS A 92 -19.66 14.75 -32.71
CA LYS A 92 -18.45 13.97 -33.03
C LYS A 92 -17.30 14.28 -32.08
N ALA A 93 -17.11 15.56 -31.71
CA ALA A 93 -16.10 15.97 -30.75
C ALA A 93 -16.41 15.43 -29.35
N SER A 94 -17.66 15.57 -28.88
CA SER A 94 -18.14 15.00 -27.62
C SER A 94 -17.98 13.49 -27.57
N SER A 95 -18.33 12.78 -28.64
CA SER A 95 -18.16 11.31 -28.74
C SER A 95 -16.68 10.90 -28.66
N LYS A 96 -15.79 11.67 -29.29
CA LYS A 96 -14.34 11.43 -29.22
C LYS A 96 -13.80 11.68 -27.81
N LEU A 97 -14.31 12.68 -27.10
CA LEU A 97 -13.94 12.97 -25.72
C LEU A 97 -14.46 11.89 -24.77
N ALA A 98 -15.70 11.44 -24.93
CA ALA A 98 -16.27 10.35 -24.15
C ALA A 98 -15.43 9.06 -24.26
N ARG A 99 -15.03 8.70 -25.49
CA ARG A 99 -14.12 7.55 -25.71
C ARG A 99 -12.75 7.73 -25.05
N ARG A 100 -12.24 8.98 -24.98
CA ARG A 100 -10.99 9.26 -24.27
C ARG A 100 -11.16 9.16 -22.76
N GLU A 101 -12.30 9.60 -22.22
CA GLU A 101 -12.61 9.43 -20.79
C GLU A 101 -12.58 7.95 -20.41
N GLU A 102 -13.29 7.09 -21.13
CA GLU A 102 -13.27 5.63 -20.93
C GLU A 102 -11.84 5.07 -20.96
N GLN A 103 -11.04 5.42 -21.98
CA GLN A 103 -9.66 5.00 -22.06
C GLN A 103 -8.82 5.45 -20.85
N TYR A 104 -8.98 6.69 -20.39
CA TYR A 104 -8.22 7.19 -19.24
C TYR A 104 -8.70 6.58 -17.91
N GLN A 105 -9.96 6.17 -17.80
CA GLN A 105 -10.44 5.39 -16.66
C GLN A 105 -9.75 4.03 -16.59
N ASP A 106 -9.70 3.29 -17.70
CA ASP A 106 -9.03 1.99 -17.75
C ASP A 106 -7.54 2.10 -17.38
N MET A 107 -6.88 3.13 -17.89
CA MET A 107 -5.49 3.42 -17.57
C MET A 107 -5.32 3.81 -16.10
N LEU A 108 -6.23 4.59 -15.53
CA LEU A 108 -6.22 4.97 -14.11
C LEU A 108 -6.39 3.75 -13.20
N VAL A 109 -7.36 2.88 -13.49
CA VAL A 109 -7.58 1.62 -12.76
C VAL A 109 -6.34 0.73 -12.85
N SER A 110 -5.72 0.66 -14.03
CA SER A 110 -4.48 -0.11 -14.24
C SER A 110 -3.31 0.44 -13.41
N SER A 111 -3.11 1.76 -13.38
CA SER A 111 -2.09 2.38 -12.51
C SER A 111 -2.37 2.13 -11.04
N TYR A 112 -3.62 2.25 -10.61
CA TYR A 112 -4.03 1.95 -9.25
C TYR A 112 -3.73 0.48 -8.87
N LYS A 113 -4.08 -0.48 -9.74
CA LYS A 113 -3.75 -1.89 -9.57
C LYS A 113 -2.24 -2.12 -9.41
N ASN A 114 -1.42 -1.45 -10.22
CA ASN A 114 0.04 -1.55 -10.11
C ASN A 114 0.55 -1.00 -8.77
N MET A 115 -0.07 0.05 -8.22
CA MET A 115 0.24 0.54 -6.87
C MET A 115 -0.10 -0.49 -5.79
N VAL A 116 -1.28 -1.11 -5.85
CA VAL A 116 -1.66 -2.20 -4.93
C VAL A 116 -0.66 -3.36 -4.99
N HIS A 117 -0.29 -3.78 -6.19
CA HIS A 117 0.68 -4.86 -6.39
C HIS A 117 2.07 -4.53 -5.81
N ALA A 118 2.56 -3.30 -6.05
CA ALA A 118 3.82 -2.84 -5.48
C ALA A 118 3.78 -2.86 -3.94
N LEU A 119 2.69 -2.41 -3.34
CA LEU A 119 2.52 -2.45 -1.88
C LEU A 119 2.43 -3.88 -1.34
N CYS A 120 1.78 -4.80 -2.04
CA CYS A 120 1.79 -6.23 -1.67
C CYS A 120 3.22 -6.78 -1.61
N CYS A 121 4.05 -6.44 -2.60
CA CYS A 121 5.47 -6.81 -2.60
C CYS A 121 6.23 -6.19 -1.42
N LEU A 122 5.99 -4.92 -1.11
CA LEU A 122 6.61 -4.21 0.01
C LEU A 122 6.25 -4.85 1.35
N VAL A 123 4.97 -5.12 1.61
CA VAL A 123 4.49 -5.77 2.84
C VAL A 123 5.03 -7.19 2.97
N LYS A 124 5.09 -7.93 1.86
CA LYS A 124 5.67 -9.27 1.87
C LYS A 124 7.14 -9.23 2.25
N ALA A 125 7.91 -8.33 1.66
CA ALA A 125 9.33 -8.19 1.94
C ALA A 125 9.60 -7.73 3.38
N SER A 126 8.80 -6.78 3.90
CA SER A 126 8.93 -6.31 5.29
C SER A 126 8.74 -7.42 6.31
N ARG A 127 7.81 -8.35 6.05
CA ARG A 127 7.50 -9.49 6.93
C ARG A 127 8.43 -10.70 6.76
N SER A 128 9.34 -10.67 5.78
CA SER A 128 10.16 -11.85 5.40
C SER A 128 11.64 -11.74 5.83
N MET A 129 11.98 -10.82 6.75
CA MET A 129 13.38 -10.59 7.14
C MET A 129 13.96 -11.64 8.10
N ARG A 130 13.10 -12.35 8.83
CA ARG A 130 13.49 -13.33 9.85
C ARG A 130 14.15 -14.57 9.26
N CYS A 131 15.04 -15.18 10.04
CA CYS A 131 15.80 -16.35 9.64
C CYS A 131 15.75 -17.40 10.75
N PHE A 132 15.03 -18.48 10.50
CA PHE A 132 14.69 -19.53 11.45
C PHE A 132 15.60 -20.73 11.32
N SER A 133 15.82 -21.44 12.42
CA SER A 133 16.56 -22.69 12.47
C SER A 133 15.77 -23.79 11.78
N LYS A 134 16.43 -24.54 10.91
CA LYS A 134 15.82 -25.69 10.24
C LYS A 134 15.95 -26.92 11.13
N VAL A 135 14.82 -27.49 11.54
CA VAL A 135 14.80 -28.76 12.28
C VAL A 135 15.07 -29.90 11.28
N SER A 136 16.26 -30.50 11.36
CA SER A 136 16.59 -31.70 10.57
C SER A 136 16.80 -32.88 11.51
N PRO A 137 16.05 -33.98 11.37
CA PRO A 137 16.14 -35.12 12.29
C PRO A 137 17.51 -35.83 12.26
N ASN A 138 18.33 -35.63 11.22
CA ASN A 138 19.57 -36.39 10.98
C ASN A 138 20.84 -35.56 10.73
N ASN A 139 20.81 -34.22 10.79
CA ASN A 139 21.99 -33.38 10.52
C ASN A 139 22.57 -32.72 11.77
N SER A 140 23.87 -32.86 11.98
CA SER A 140 24.65 -32.19 13.04
C SER A 140 25.01 -30.73 12.71
N VAL A 141 24.69 -30.24 11.51
CA VAL A 141 25.03 -28.89 11.04
C VAL A 141 23.79 -28.00 11.14
N ALA A 142 23.91 -26.89 11.86
CA ALA A 142 22.88 -25.86 11.93
C ALA A 142 22.61 -25.26 10.54
N GLN A 143 21.36 -25.29 10.11
CA GLN A 143 20.88 -24.68 8.87
C GLN A 143 19.80 -23.66 9.21
N PHE A 144 19.65 -22.63 8.37
CA PHE A 144 18.66 -21.58 8.55
C PHE A 144 17.80 -21.42 7.30
N SER A 145 16.54 -21.02 7.49
CA SER A 145 15.52 -20.84 6.46
C SER A 145 14.71 -19.57 6.71
N GLU A 146 14.00 -19.10 5.70
CA GLU A 146 13.01 -18.01 5.80
C GLU A 146 11.65 -18.53 6.32
N ARG A 147 11.45 -19.85 6.40
CA ARG A 147 10.23 -20.47 6.91
C ARG A 147 10.37 -20.88 8.36
N GLN A 148 9.35 -20.58 9.15
CA GLN A 148 9.28 -20.99 10.55
C GLN A 148 8.81 -22.45 10.64
N ASP A 149 9.75 -23.35 10.90
CA ASP A 149 9.47 -24.78 11.17
C ASP A 149 9.31 -25.06 12.68
N ASP A 150 10.00 -24.29 13.53
CA ASP A 150 9.92 -24.36 14.99
C ASP A 150 9.22 -23.11 15.55
N LEU A 151 8.10 -23.31 16.24
CA LEU A 151 7.31 -22.23 16.83
C LEU A 151 8.03 -21.52 17.99
N ASN A 152 9.05 -22.15 18.57
CA ASN A 152 9.85 -21.54 19.64
C ASN A 152 11.00 -20.68 19.10
N ASP A 153 11.28 -20.74 17.79
CA ASP A 153 12.28 -19.90 17.15
C ASP A 153 11.64 -18.60 16.65
N SER A 154 12.04 -17.48 17.25
CA SER A 154 11.61 -16.14 16.86
C SER A 154 12.21 -15.69 15.53
N GLY A 155 13.27 -16.35 15.04
CA GLY A 155 13.98 -16.04 13.80
C GLY A 155 14.83 -14.78 13.85
N ASP A 156 14.92 -14.12 15.00
CA ASP A 156 15.61 -12.84 15.23
C ASP A 156 16.99 -13.00 15.89
N GLY A 157 17.44 -14.24 16.10
CA GLY A 157 18.74 -14.54 16.72
C GLY A 157 18.83 -14.11 18.18
N GLY A 158 17.70 -13.96 18.86
CA GLY A 158 17.64 -13.50 20.26
C GLY A 158 17.98 -12.02 20.42
N GLY A 159 17.60 -11.20 19.44
CA GLY A 159 17.86 -9.76 19.43
C GLY A 159 19.32 -9.36 19.12
N ALA A 160 20.16 -10.31 18.71
CA ALA A 160 21.54 -10.01 18.36
C ALA A 160 21.60 -9.12 17.11
N PRO A 161 22.54 -8.15 17.03
CA PRO A 161 22.75 -7.38 15.82
C PRO A 161 23.09 -8.31 14.64
N VAL A 162 22.40 -8.08 13.52
CA VAL A 162 22.65 -8.77 12.25
C VAL A 162 23.88 -8.19 11.60
N PHE A 163 23.95 -6.85 11.58
CA PHE A 163 25.07 -6.07 11.08
C PHE A 163 25.89 -5.52 12.27
N LYS A 164 26.30 -4.25 12.22
CA LYS A 164 27.18 -3.64 13.21
C LYS A 164 26.40 -3.14 14.43
N TRP A 165 25.27 -2.49 14.18
CA TRP A 165 24.43 -1.82 15.15
C TRP A 165 23.01 -2.39 15.16
N PHE A 166 22.46 -2.76 14.00
CA PHE A 166 21.04 -3.12 13.89
C PHE A 166 20.78 -4.63 13.92
N SER A 167 19.80 -5.01 14.72
CA SER A 167 19.10 -6.28 14.80
C SER A 167 18.02 -6.42 13.71
N ILE A 168 17.45 -7.62 13.54
CA ILE A 168 16.34 -7.83 12.60
C ILE A 168 15.16 -6.91 12.93
N ILE A 169 14.84 -6.73 14.22
CA ILE A 169 13.69 -5.95 14.67
C ILE A 169 13.83 -4.48 14.26
N GLU A 170 15.03 -3.91 14.30
CA GLU A 170 15.26 -2.52 13.87
C GLU A 170 15.02 -2.38 12.35
N PHE A 171 15.49 -3.33 11.55
CA PHE A 171 15.18 -3.35 10.12
C PHE A 171 13.68 -3.56 9.84
N GLU A 172 13.02 -4.45 10.58
CA GLU A 172 11.57 -4.65 10.48
C GLU A 172 10.82 -3.35 10.84
N SER A 173 11.27 -2.62 11.86
CA SER A 173 10.67 -1.35 12.28
C SER A 173 10.77 -0.28 11.20
N PHE A 174 11.93 -0.13 10.56
CA PHE A 174 12.08 0.81 9.44
C PHE A 174 11.20 0.42 8.25
N ALA A 175 11.15 -0.87 7.91
CA ALA A 175 10.31 -1.36 6.82
C ALA A 175 8.81 -1.19 7.12
N GLN A 176 8.42 -1.36 8.39
CA GLN A 176 7.04 -1.17 8.83
C GLN A 176 6.61 0.30 8.75
N GLU A 177 7.50 1.24 9.07
CA GLU A 177 7.25 2.67 8.89
C GLU A 177 6.98 3.00 7.40
N LEU A 178 7.74 2.40 6.48
CA LEU A 178 7.48 2.53 5.04
C LEU A 178 6.09 1.95 4.68
N VAL A 179 5.76 0.73 5.14
CA VAL A 179 4.45 0.11 4.91
C VAL A 179 3.32 1.05 5.32
N GLU A 180 3.40 1.63 6.51
CA GLU A 180 2.36 2.51 7.05
C GLU A 180 2.15 3.77 6.20
N MET A 181 3.23 4.40 5.75
CA MET A 181 3.17 5.53 4.82
C MET A 181 2.48 5.15 3.51
N PHE A 182 2.89 4.04 2.87
CA PHE A 182 2.33 3.61 1.59
C PHE A 182 0.89 3.09 1.70
N VAL A 183 0.53 2.41 2.80
CA VAL A 183 -0.86 2.00 3.07
C VAL A 183 -1.76 3.23 3.23
N SER A 184 -1.31 4.24 3.97
CA SER A 184 -2.06 5.48 4.16
C SER A 184 -2.25 6.23 2.84
N ASP A 185 -1.22 6.30 2.00
CA ASP A 185 -1.34 6.90 0.66
C ASP A 185 -2.28 6.08 -0.24
N LEU A 186 -2.20 4.74 -0.22
CA LEU A 186 -3.09 3.87 -1.00
C LEU A 186 -4.56 4.15 -0.71
N LYS A 187 -4.93 4.31 0.57
CA LYS A 187 -6.31 4.58 0.98
C LYS A 187 -6.84 5.85 0.31
N LEU A 188 -6.07 6.93 0.38
CA LEU A 188 -6.41 8.20 -0.26
C LEU A 188 -6.54 8.04 -1.78
N LYS A 189 -5.59 7.34 -2.41
CA LYS A 189 -5.57 7.13 -3.86
C LYS A 189 -6.77 6.31 -4.32
N ARG A 190 -7.15 5.26 -3.56
CA ARG A 190 -8.36 4.47 -3.82
C ARG A 190 -9.62 5.34 -3.76
N LEU A 191 -9.76 6.18 -2.73
CA LEU A 191 -10.88 7.13 -2.62
C LEU A 191 -10.95 8.07 -3.83
N LEU A 192 -9.81 8.59 -4.28
CA LEU A 192 -9.74 9.44 -5.46
C LEU A 192 -10.16 8.70 -6.73
N VAL A 193 -9.71 7.45 -6.94
CA VAL A 193 -10.14 6.63 -8.09
C VAL A 193 -11.66 6.42 -8.06
N LEU A 194 -12.23 6.00 -6.93
CA LEU A 194 -13.67 5.79 -6.78
C LEU A 194 -14.48 7.04 -7.14
N GLU A 195 -14.05 8.22 -6.67
CA GLU A 195 -14.72 9.47 -6.99
C GLU A 195 -14.58 9.83 -8.47
N LEU A 196 -13.37 9.74 -9.05
CA LEU A 196 -13.11 10.07 -10.46
C LEU A 196 -13.89 9.18 -11.44
N LEU A 197 -13.98 7.88 -11.14
CA LEU A 197 -14.82 6.96 -11.89
C LEU A 197 -16.30 7.35 -11.75
N SER A 198 -16.75 7.67 -10.53
CA SER A 198 -18.13 8.11 -10.28
C SER A 198 -18.54 9.42 -10.98
N VAL A 199 -17.59 10.32 -11.28
CA VAL A 199 -17.86 11.57 -12.03
C VAL A 199 -18.33 11.29 -13.45
N THR A 200 -17.77 10.26 -14.07
CA THR A 200 -17.90 10.01 -15.51
C THR A 200 -19.06 9.07 -15.83
N PHE A 201 -19.48 8.21 -14.90
CA PHE A 201 -20.70 7.40 -15.03
C PHE A 201 -22.01 8.21 -14.99
N LYS A 202 -22.00 9.45 -14.46
CA LYS A 202 -23.22 10.23 -14.18
C LYS A 202 -23.82 10.97 -15.38
N GLU A 203 -23.21 10.90 -16.56
CA GLU A 203 -23.65 11.68 -17.73
C GLU A 203 -24.26 10.75 -18.80
N GLY A 204 -25.42 10.15 -18.50
CA GLY A 204 -26.19 9.45 -19.55
C GLY A 204 -27.25 8.44 -19.10
N VAL A 205 -27.21 7.89 -17.88
CA VAL A 205 -28.18 6.89 -17.42
C VAL A 205 -28.46 7.08 -15.93
N GLU A 206 -29.72 6.96 -15.51
CA GLU A 206 -30.15 6.88 -14.10
C GLU A 206 -29.56 5.63 -13.42
N HIS A 207 -28.26 5.59 -13.17
CA HIS A 207 -27.63 4.56 -12.35
C HIS A 207 -27.27 5.17 -11.00
N GLN A 208 -28.07 4.76 -10.01
CA GLN A 208 -28.02 5.14 -8.60
C GLN A 208 -26.84 4.49 -7.86
N THR A 209 -25.99 3.72 -8.52
CA THR A 209 -24.91 3.00 -7.86
C THR A 209 -23.66 3.87 -7.83
N LEU A 210 -23.57 4.66 -6.77
CA LEU A 210 -22.31 5.22 -6.32
C LEU A 210 -21.32 4.07 -6.08
N LEU A 211 -20.11 4.13 -6.61
CA LEU A 211 -19.06 3.19 -6.21
C LEU A 211 -18.79 3.38 -4.71
N ASP A 212 -19.00 2.32 -3.95
CA ASP A 212 -18.70 2.25 -2.53
C ASP A 212 -17.26 1.76 -2.30
N TRP A 213 -16.73 2.02 -1.11
CA TRP A 213 -15.43 1.49 -0.70
C TRP A 213 -15.35 -0.04 -0.78
N GLY A 214 -16.48 -0.74 -0.57
CA GLY A 214 -16.54 -2.20 -0.69
C GLY A 214 -16.51 -2.74 -2.12
N ASP A 215 -16.66 -1.89 -3.14
CA ASP A 215 -16.73 -2.35 -4.53
C ASP A 215 -15.34 -2.63 -5.11
N GLU A 216 -15.15 -3.81 -5.71
CA GLU A 216 -13.91 -4.12 -6.43
C GLU A 216 -13.81 -3.27 -7.70
N LEU A 217 -12.68 -2.55 -7.83
CA LEU A 217 -12.31 -1.81 -9.04
C LEU A 217 -11.71 -2.70 -10.11
N TYR A 218 -11.21 -3.87 -9.73
CA TYR A 218 -10.72 -4.93 -10.62
C TYR A 218 -10.78 -6.29 -9.92
N ASP A 219 -10.86 -7.35 -10.73
CA ASP A 219 -10.95 -8.72 -10.23
C ASP A 219 -9.82 -9.06 -9.25
N GLY A 220 -10.21 -9.43 -8.01
CA GLY A 220 -9.29 -9.90 -6.97
C GLY A 220 -8.70 -8.80 -6.08
N GLU A 221 -9.09 -7.54 -6.28
CA GLU A 221 -8.65 -6.41 -5.45
C GLU A 221 -8.83 -6.69 -3.95
N SER A 222 -10.00 -7.21 -3.53
CA SER A 222 -10.28 -7.40 -2.10
C SER A 222 -9.28 -8.34 -1.43
N ASN A 223 -8.83 -9.37 -2.13
CA ASN A 223 -7.84 -10.31 -1.62
C ASN A 223 -6.46 -9.64 -1.47
N GLU A 224 -6.08 -8.80 -2.44
CA GLU A 224 -4.82 -8.05 -2.39
C GLU A 224 -4.84 -7.02 -1.26
N LEU A 225 -5.93 -6.26 -1.11
CA LEU A 225 -6.14 -5.33 0.00
C LEU A 225 -6.07 -6.04 1.36
N GLN A 226 -6.73 -7.20 1.50
CA GLN A 226 -6.67 -8.00 2.72
C GLN A 226 -5.24 -8.43 3.05
N SER A 227 -4.44 -8.81 2.05
CA SER A 227 -3.06 -9.25 2.24
C SER A 227 -2.14 -8.17 2.81
N ILE A 228 -2.44 -6.90 2.53
CA ILE A 228 -1.72 -5.72 3.04
C ILE A 228 -2.34 -5.15 4.32
N GLY A 229 -3.33 -5.82 4.90
CA GLY A 229 -3.98 -5.41 6.16
C GLY A 229 -5.08 -4.36 5.99
N LEU A 230 -5.63 -4.21 4.77
CA LEU A 230 -6.82 -3.42 4.50
C LEU A 230 -8.02 -4.36 4.43
N GLU A 231 -8.89 -4.35 5.44
CA GLU A 231 -10.14 -5.13 5.40
C GLU A 231 -11.06 -4.56 4.30
N SER A 232 -11.36 -5.39 3.31
CA SER A 232 -12.48 -5.19 2.39
C SER A 232 -13.75 -5.65 3.12
N GLY A 233 -14.54 -4.71 3.66
CA GLY A 233 -15.82 -5.02 4.31
C GLY A 233 -16.14 -4.22 5.58
N GLY A 234 -15.15 -3.60 6.20
CA GLY A 234 -15.37 -2.61 7.25
C GLY A 234 -15.37 -1.20 6.66
N THR A 235 -16.21 -0.31 7.18
CA THR A 235 -16.10 1.13 6.92
C THR A 235 -14.66 1.54 7.22
N CYS A 236 -13.81 1.67 6.19
CA CYS A 236 -12.47 2.20 6.42
C CYS A 236 -12.72 3.57 7.04
N PRO A 237 -12.15 3.90 8.21
CA PRO A 237 -12.30 5.23 8.73
C PRO A 237 -11.64 6.13 7.70
N LEU A 238 -12.47 6.71 6.84
CA LEU A 238 -12.05 7.81 5.99
C LEU A 238 -11.42 8.82 6.94
N PRO A 239 -10.38 9.56 6.52
CA PRO A 239 -9.89 10.67 7.31
C PRO A 239 -11.10 11.48 7.80
N GLU A 240 -11.19 11.79 9.10
CA GLU A 240 -12.41 12.39 9.72
C GLU A 240 -12.95 13.58 8.91
N ASN A 241 -12.07 14.28 8.20
CA ASN A 241 -12.36 15.47 7.41
C ASN A 241 -12.87 15.17 5.98
N TRP A 242 -12.82 13.93 5.51
CA TRP A 242 -13.26 13.53 4.17
C TRP A 242 -14.77 13.29 4.11
N CYS A 243 -15.35 12.78 5.20
CA CYS A 243 -16.75 12.37 5.22
C CYS A 243 -17.71 13.57 5.27
N ASP A 244 -17.37 14.61 6.04
CA ASP A 244 -18.30 15.69 6.36
C ASP A 244 -18.44 16.73 5.23
N ASP A 245 -17.34 17.17 4.61
CA ASP A 245 -17.37 18.23 3.57
C ASP A 245 -17.69 17.70 2.15
N ILE A 246 -17.26 16.48 1.82
CA ILE A 246 -17.45 15.89 0.48
C ILE A 246 -18.83 15.23 0.36
N SER A 247 -19.33 14.57 1.42
CA SER A 247 -20.69 13.99 1.40
C SER A 247 -21.77 15.04 1.59
N GLY A 248 -21.53 16.09 2.40
CA GLY A 248 -22.49 17.16 2.66
C GLY A 248 -22.79 18.06 1.45
N SER A 249 -21.84 18.17 0.51
CA SER A 249 -22.02 18.92 -0.74
C SER A 249 -22.60 18.09 -1.90
N ARG A 250 -22.72 16.76 -1.72
CA ARG A 250 -23.15 15.83 -2.77
C ARG A 250 -24.67 15.81 -2.91
N ARG A 251 -25.24 16.81 -3.59
CA ARG A 251 -26.61 16.67 -4.12
C ARG A 251 -26.63 15.51 -5.12
N PRO A 252 -27.54 14.54 -5.00
CA PRO A 252 -27.73 13.52 -6.02
C PRO A 252 -27.95 14.20 -7.38
N GLY A 253 -27.09 13.91 -8.35
CA GLY A 253 -27.22 14.39 -9.74
C GLY A 253 -26.35 15.59 -10.15
N ASN A 254 -25.59 16.24 -9.25
CA ASN A 254 -24.65 17.28 -9.67
C ASN A 254 -23.21 16.73 -9.82
N PRO A 255 -22.57 16.85 -11.00
CA PRO A 255 -21.16 16.52 -11.15
C PRO A 255 -20.30 17.49 -10.31
N PRO A 256 -19.13 17.06 -9.80
CA PRO A 256 -18.26 17.91 -9.01
C PRO A 256 -17.88 19.19 -9.75
N SER A 257 -17.64 20.25 -8.98
CA SER A 257 -17.18 21.53 -9.52
C SER A 257 -15.71 21.43 -9.97
N TYR A 258 -15.27 22.42 -10.74
CA TYR A 258 -13.89 22.51 -11.18
C TYR A 258 -12.91 22.54 -9.99
N GLU A 259 -13.27 23.24 -8.92
CA GLU A 259 -12.48 23.37 -7.70
C GLU A 259 -12.30 22.02 -7.01
N VAL A 260 -13.36 21.20 -6.92
CA VAL A 260 -13.29 19.85 -6.34
C VAL A 260 -12.38 18.95 -7.17
N LEU A 261 -12.48 18.98 -8.51
CA LEU A 261 -11.60 18.23 -9.40
C LEU A 261 -10.13 18.68 -9.27
N GLN A 262 -9.89 19.97 -9.05
CA GLN A 262 -8.56 20.51 -8.78
C GLN A 262 -8.01 20.00 -7.43
N VAL A 263 -8.85 19.87 -6.40
CA VAL A 263 -8.48 19.25 -5.12
C VAL A 263 -8.08 17.79 -5.34
N TYR A 264 -8.85 17.02 -6.12
CA TYR A 264 -8.50 15.61 -6.41
C TYR A 264 -7.16 15.48 -7.13
N LEU A 265 -6.92 16.31 -8.14
CA LEU A 265 -5.64 16.35 -8.87
C LEU A 265 -4.47 16.71 -7.94
N THR A 266 -4.69 17.68 -7.06
CA THR A 266 -3.65 18.16 -6.13
C THR A 266 -3.36 17.13 -5.05
N ALA A 267 -4.39 16.49 -4.49
CA ALA A 267 -4.25 15.41 -3.52
C ALA A 267 -3.51 14.20 -4.12
N TRP A 268 -3.80 13.85 -5.39
CA TRP A 268 -3.02 12.83 -6.07
C TRP A 268 -1.55 13.25 -6.26
N LEU A 269 -1.29 14.51 -6.65
CA LEU A 269 0.06 15.00 -6.90
C LEU A 269 0.92 15.03 -5.63
N ALA A 270 0.35 15.53 -4.53
CA ALA A 270 1.12 15.83 -3.34
C ALA A 270 1.66 14.59 -2.61
N ASN A 271 1.19 13.38 -2.94
CA ASN A 271 1.48 12.15 -2.18
C ASN A 271 1.40 12.43 -0.68
N VAL A 272 0.26 12.99 -0.26
CA VAL A 272 0.10 13.73 1.01
C VAL A 272 0.53 12.91 2.23
N ASN A 273 0.44 11.58 2.12
CA ASN A 273 0.74 10.64 3.19
C ASN A 273 2.17 10.04 3.11
N ILE A 274 2.98 10.49 2.16
CA ILE A 274 4.37 10.03 1.95
C ILE A 274 5.36 11.13 2.37
N ASN A 275 6.12 10.86 3.43
CA ASN A 275 7.21 11.72 3.85
C ASN A 275 8.51 11.33 3.12
N ASN A 276 8.78 11.96 1.97
CA ASN A 276 9.96 11.65 1.15
C ASN A 276 11.28 11.82 1.91
N SER A 277 11.42 12.87 2.74
CA SER A 277 12.65 13.06 3.51
C SER A 277 12.88 11.95 4.53
N ARG A 278 11.81 11.41 5.12
CA ARG A 278 11.90 10.29 6.05
C ARG A 278 12.22 8.98 5.34
N ILE A 279 11.67 8.77 4.13
CA ILE A 279 12.05 7.65 3.27
C ILE A 279 13.55 7.71 2.98
N ASP A 280 14.06 8.85 2.54
CA ASP A 280 15.47 9.03 2.20
C ASP A 280 16.37 8.75 3.42
N GLU A 281 15.99 9.26 4.61
CA GLU A 281 16.69 8.98 5.87
C GLU A 281 16.71 7.48 6.21
N ILE A 282 15.57 6.78 6.09
CA ILE A 282 15.49 5.33 6.33
C ILE A 282 16.43 4.58 5.39
N PHE A 283 16.40 4.89 4.10
CA PHE A 283 17.27 4.22 3.13
C PHE A 283 18.75 4.54 3.39
N GLU A 284 19.10 5.78 3.75
CA GLU A 284 20.47 6.15 4.13
C GLU A 284 20.96 5.34 5.33
N LEU A 285 20.17 5.25 6.40
CA LEU A 285 20.51 4.46 7.59
C LEU A 285 20.73 2.97 7.26
N VAL A 286 19.87 2.40 6.43
CA VAL A 286 19.95 1.00 6.01
C VAL A 286 21.17 0.77 5.11
N GLU A 287 21.41 1.65 4.14
CA GLU A 287 22.56 1.58 3.23
C GLU A 287 23.89 1.69 3.97
N GLU A 288 24.00 2.63 4.93
CA GLU A 288 25.17 2.80 5.77
C GLU A 288 25.46 1.56 6.62
N GLU A 289 24.42 1.02 7.26
CA GLU A 289 24.53 -0.17 8.10
C GLU A 289 24.94 -1.40 7.28
N MET A 290 24.34 -1.57 6.10
CA MET A 290 24.60 -2.72 5.22
C MET A 290 25.87 -2.58 4.39
N LYS A 291 26.41 -1.35 4.28
CA LYS A 291 27.51 -0.95 3.39
C LYS A 291 27.24 -1.27 1.93
N ILE A 292 26.02 -0.96 1.47
CA ILE A 292 25.58 -1.12 0.08
C ILE A 292 24.83 0.13 -0.38
N LYS A 293 24.58 0.25 -1.69
CA LYS A 293 23.64 1.22 -2.25
C LYS A 293 22.57 0.49 -3.04
N PHE A 294 21.32 0.90 -2.89
CA PHE A 294 20.18 0.31 -3.58
C PHE A 294 19.90 0.95 -4.95
N SER A 295 20.43 2.17 -5.17
CA SER A 295 20.44 3.00 -6.41
C SER A 295 19.11 3.21 -7.12
#